data_AF-A0A6C0KFK8-F1
#
_entry.id   AF-A0A6C0KFK8-F1
#
_cell.length_a   1.000
_cell.length_b   1.000
_cell.length_c   1.000
_cell.angle_alpha   90.00
_cell.angle_beta   90.00
_cell.angle_gamma   90.00
#
_symmetry.space_group_name_H-M   'P 1'
#
loop_
_entity.id
_entity.type
_entity.pdbx_description
1 polymer ?
#
loop_
_entity_poly.entity_id
_entity_poly.type
_entity_poly.pdbx_seq_one_letter_code
_entity_poly.pdbx_strand_id
1 'polypeptide(L)'
;MRVPAPALTQIILNDSSYFEIAEQYTELHKKFSPSGYYSVISLWVEMIISPIVMFAMMIVNQEPPGIFNMLSIHKTITLWQDWFEYQTLKNHVHRWMNIVRSIGGPFISTNDPSYQAYVYADAMQRIYYSFFPKN
;
A
#
# COMPACT_ATOMS: atom_id res chain seq x y z
N MET A 1 13.40 0.25 27.77
CA MET A 1 12.15 -0.08 27.05
C MET A 1 12.39 -1.37 26.26
N ARG A 2 11.63 -2.44 26.47
CA ARG A 2 11.79 -3.69 25.68
C ARG A 2 10.94 -3.59 24.41
N VAL A 3 11.60 -3.43 23.27
CA VAL A 3 10.96 -3.55 21.95
C VAL A 3 10.61 -5.02 21.74
N PRO A 4 9.38 -5.38 21.34
CA PRO A 4 8.99 -6.77 21.13
C PRO A 4 9.84 -7.41 20.02
N ALA A 5 10.28 -8.67 20.22
CA ALA A 5 11.12 -9.42 19.28
C ALA A 5 10.70 -9.34 17.78
N PRO A 6 9.41 -9.43 17.40
CA PRO A 6 9.01 -9.30 16.00
C PRO A 6 9.29 -7.91 15.39
N ALA A 7 9.32 -6.85 16.21
CA ALA A 7 9.66 -5.51 15.74
C ALA A 7 11.17 -5.37 15.48
N LEU A 8 12.02 -6.03 16.27
CA LEU A 8 13.47 -6.05 16.04
C LEU A 8 13.84 -6.76 14.73
N THR A 9 13.19 -7.89 14.44
CA THR A 9 13.41 -8.64 13.19
C THR A 9 13.05 -7.81 11.95
N GLN A 10 11.97 -7.02 12.02
CA GLN A 10 11.62 -6.09 10.93
C GLN A 10 12.62 -4.94 10.78
N ILE A 11 13.13 -4.40 11.90
CA ILE A 11 14.11 -3.30 11.87
C ILE A 11 15.43 -3.78 11.23
N ILE A 12 15.81 -5.03 11.47
CA ILE A 12 17.07 -5.62 11.01
C ILE A 12 17.00 -6.08 9.54
N LEU A 13 15.84 -6.58 9.08
CA LEU A 13 15.69 -7.16 7.73
C LEU A 13 15.23 -6.16 6.66
N ASN A 14 14.95 -4.91 7.03
CA ASN A 14 14.48 -3.93 6.06
C ASN A 14 15.68 -3.35 5.27
N ASP A 15 16.00 -3.97 4.15
CA ASP A 15 17.08 -3.56 3.23
C ASP A 15 16.69 -2.30 2.43
N SER A 16 15.39 -2.03 2.29
CA SER A 16 14.87 -0.82 1.65
C SER A 16 14.74 0.36 2.61
N SER A 17 15.01 1.56 2.07
CA SER A 17 14.82 2.82 2.77
C SER A 17 13.37 2.94 3.24
N TYR A 18 13.12 3.18 4.53
CA TYR A 18 11.76 3.40 5.05
C TYR A 18 11.02 4.51 4.29
N PHE A 19 11.76 5.49 3.74
CA PHE A 19 11.22 6.55 2.91
C PHE A 19 10.77 6.07 1.53
N GLU A 20 11.44 5.08 0.94
CA GLU A 20 11.07 4.49 -0.37
C GLU A 20 9.74 3.75 -0.26
N ILE A 21 9.58 2.92 0.79
CA ILE A 21 8.31 2.25 1.10
C ILE A 21 7.20 3.30 1.33
N ALA A 22 7.49 4.39 2.04
CA ALA A 22 6.52 5.46 2.27
C ALA A 22 6.13 6.21 0.98
N GLU A 23 7.07 6.40 0.05
CA GLU A 23 6.83 7.00 -1.25
C GLU A 23 5.94 6.11 -2.12
N GLN A 24 6.29 4.84 -2.29
CA GLN A 24 5.47 3.86 -3.00
C GLN A 24 4.07 3.74 -2.40
N TYR A 25 3.97 3.71 -1.07
CA TYR A 25 2.68 3.73 -0.39
C TYR A 25 1.88 4.98 -0.72
N THR A 26 2.50 6.16 -0.71
CA THR A 26 1.82 7.43 -0.95
C THR A 26 1.31 7.53 -2.39
N GLU A 27 2.07 7.05 -3.37
CA GLU A 27 1.64 6.99 -4.77
C GLU A 27 0.43 6.07 -4.96
N LEU A 28 0.50 4.85 -4.43
CA LEU A 28 -0.60 3.90 -4.52
C LEU A 28 -1.81 4.33 -3.66
N HIS A 29 -1.58 5.00 -2.54
CA HIS A 29 -2.65 5.54 -1.69
C HIS A 29 -3.47 6.60 -2.44
N LYS A 30 -2.83 7.48 -3.22
CA LYS A 30 -3.54 8.45 -4.07
C LYS A 30 -4.42 7.75 -5.12
N LYS A 31 -3.96 6.62 -5.66
CA LYS A 31 -4.71 5.83 -6.64
C LYS A 31 -5.91 5.10 -6.02
N PHE A 32 -5.73 4.53 -4.82
CA PHE A 32 -6.70 3.62 -4.20
C PHE A 32 -7.53 4.24 -3.06
N SER A 33 -7.25 5.48 -2.66
CA SER A 33 -8.02 6.25 -1.67
C SER A 33 -8.48 7.60 -2.25
N PRO A 34 -9.26 7.62 -3.35
CA PRO A 34 -9.68 8.86 -3.96
C PRO A 34 -10.71 9.58 -3.06
N SER A 35 -10.65 10.91 -3.03
CA SER A 35 -11.41 11.75 -2.10
C SER A 35 -12.91 11.93 -2.42
N GLY A 36 -13.44 11.20 -3.42
CA GLY A 36 -14.83 11.32 -3.88
C GLY A 36 -15.60 10.00 -3.93
N TYR A 37 -16.89 10.04 -3.63
CA TYR A 37 -17.78 8.86 -3.71
C TYR A 37 -17.82 8.25 -5.11
N TYR A 38 -17.94 9.07 -6.16
CA TYR A 38 -17.96 8.59 -7.54
C TYR A 38 -16.66 7.90 -7.95
N SER A 39 -15.51 8.44 -7.53
CA SER A 39 -14.21 7.82 -7.81
C SER A 39 -14.03 6.49 -7.09
N VAL A 40 -14.53 6.36 -5.86
CA VAL A 40 -14.54 5.08 -5.14
C VAL A 40 -15.42 4.07 -5.88
N ILE A 41 -16.65 4.44 -6.25
CA ILE A 41 -17.56 3.55 -6.99
C ILE A 41 -16.94 3.15 -8.34
N SER A 42 -16.35 4.10 -9.07
CA SER A 42 -15.68 3.83 -10.34
C SER A 42 -14.53 2.82 -10.19
N LEU A 43 -13.71 2.97 -9.15
CA LEU A 43 -12.63 2.04 -8.85
C LEU A 43 -13.17 0.63 -8.54
N TRP A 44 -14.24 0.53 -7.76
CA TRP A 44 -14.91 -0.75 -7.45
C TRP A 44 -15.53 -1.40 -8.69
N VAL A 45 -16.12 -0.59 -9.59
CA VAL A 45 -16.64 -1.06 -10.87
C VAL A 45 -15.51 -1.66 -11.68
N GLU A 46 -14.38 -0.96 -11.85
CA GLU A 46 -13.22 -1.46 -12.59
C GLU A 46 -12.61 -2.72 -11.96
N MET A 47 -12.54 -2.78 -10.62
CA MET A 47 -11.94 -3.91 -9.90
C MET A 47 -12.79 -5.16 -9.87
N ILE A 48 -14.12 -5.05 -9.82
CA ILE A 48 -15.00 -6.17 -9.51
C ILE A 48 -16.09 -6.34 -10.56
N ILE A 49 -16.83 -5.29 -10.88
CA ILE A 49 -18.01 -5.41 -11.75
C ILE A 49 -17.56 -5.69 -13.19
N SER A 50 -16.59 -4.94 -13.71
CA SER A 50 -16.05 -5.12 -15.05
C SER A 50 -15.52 -6.53 -15.32
N PRO A 51 -14.65 -7.12 -14.47
CA PRO A 51 -14.20 -8.50 -14.68
C PRO A 51 -15.35 -9.51 -14.58
N ILE A 52 -16.30 -9.36 -13.66
CA ILE A 52 -17.45 -10.27 -13.54
C ILE A 52 -18.31 -10.24 -14.81
N VAL A 53 -18.66 -9.05 -15.31
CA VAL A 53 -19.45 -8.89 -16.53
C VAL A 53 -18.72 -9.50 -17.72
N MET A 54 -17.41 -9.27 -17.82
CA MET A 54 -16.58 -9.83 -18.88
C MET A 54 -16.52 -11.36 -18.83
N PHE A 55 -16.35 -11.97 -17.64
CA PHE A 55 -16.41 -13.43 -17.49
C PHE A 55 -17.78 -13.98 -17.85
N ALA A 56 -18.87 -13.31 -17.44
CA ALA A 56 -20.23 -13.71 -17.78
C ALA A 56 -20.46 -13.67 -19.29
N MET A 57 -20.03 -12.59 -19.97
CA MET A 57 -20.11 -12.48 -21.43
C MET A 57 -19.30 -13.55 -22.15
N MET A 58 -18.11 -13.90 -21.64
CA MET A 58 -17.28 -14.96 -22.21
C MET A 58 -17.96 -16.33 -22.13
N ILE A 59 -18.67 -16.61 -21.03
CA ILE A 59 -19.43 -17.86 -20.85
C ILE A 59 -20.66 -17.90 -21.77
N VAL A 60 -21.39 -16.78 -21.86
CA VAL A 60 -22.64 -16.71 -22.65
C VAL A 60 -22.37 -16.77 -24.15
N ASN A 61 -21.36 -16.05 -24.63
CA ASN A 61 -21.13 -15.91 -26.07
C ASN A 61 -20.29 -17.05 -26.67
N GLN A 62 -19.57 -17.83 -25.85
CA GLN A 62 -18.67 -18.93 -26.28
C GLN A 62 -17.62 -18.53 -27.35
N GLU A 63 -17.44 -17.24 -27.62
CA GLU A 63 -16.47 -16.75 -28.58
C GLU A 63 -15.10 -16.57 -27.90
N PRO A 64 -14.00 -16.85 -28.63
CA PRO A 64 -12.67 -16.57 -28.12
C PRO A 64 -12.54 -15.06 -27.82
N PRO A 65 -11.95 -14.68 -26.67
CA PRO A 65 -11.86 -13.28 -26.28
C PRO A 65 -11.06 -12.51 -27.33
N GLY A 66 -11.71 -11.52 -27.95
CA GLY A 66 -11.05 -10.61 -28.87
C GLY A 66 -9.92 -9.81 -28.19
N ILE A 67 -9.07 -9.17 -29.01
CA ILE A 67 -7.90 -8.40 -28.55
C ILE A 67 -8.29 -7.35 -27.48
N PHE A 68 -9.43 -6.67 -27.65
CA PHE A 68 -9.92 -5.69 -26.68
C PHE A 68 -10.26 -6.30 -25.31
N ASN A 69 -10.83 -7.52 -25.29
CA ASN A 69 -11.11 -8.23 -24.04
C ASN A 69 -9.82 -8.63 -23.34
N MET A 70 -8.81 -9.08 -24.09
CA MET A 70 -7.49 -9.39 -23.51
C MET A 70 -6.81 -8.16 -22.89
N LEU A 71 -6.88 -7.00 -23.55
CA LEU A 71 -6.34 -5.75 -22.99
C LEU A 71 -7.09 -5.34 -21.71
N SER A 72 -8.41 -5.53 -21.66
CA SER A 72 -9.21 -5.27 -20.46
C SER A 72 -8.86 -6.22 -19.31
N ILE A 73 -8.64 -7.50 -19.60
CA ILE A 73 -8.14 -8.49 -18.63
C ILE A 73 -6.78 -8.04 -18.08
N HIS A 74 -5.84 -7.71 -18.96
CA HIS A 74 -4.51 -7.27 -18.56
C HIS A 74 -4.57 -6.03 -17.65
N LYS A 75 -5.34 -4.99 -18.03
CA LYS A 75 -5.53 -3.79 -17.21
C LYS A 75 -6.07 -4.16 -15.81
N THR A 76 -7.06 -5.06 -15.76
CA THR A 76 -7.68 -5.48 -14.49
C THR A 76 -6.70 -6.24 -13.60
N ILE A 77 -5.90 -7.14 -14.19
CA ILE A 77 -4.88 -7.90 -13.47
C ILE A 77 -3.81 -6.95 -12.90
N THR A 78 -3.28 -6.03 -13.70
CA THR A 78 -2.32 -5.03 -13.21
C THR A 78 -2.92 -4.20 -12.06
N LEU A 79 -4.19 -3.80 -12.19
CA LEU A 79 -4.85 -3.03 -11.14
C LEU A 79 -5.05 -3.84 -9.85
N TRP A 80 -5.28 -5.15 -9.94
CA TRP A 80 -5.29 -6.04 -8.78
C TRP A 80 -3.90 -6.22 -8.16
N GLN A 81 -2.85 -6.36 -8.97
CA GLN A 81 -1.47 -6.44 -8.49
C GLN A 81 -1.11 -5.18 -7.68
N ASP A 82 -1.35 -4.00 -8.25
CA ASP A 82 -1.16 -2.72 -7.58
C ASP A 82 -1.97 -2.63 -6.26
N TRP A 83 -3.19 -3.18 -6.25
CA TRP A 83 -4.02 -3.21 -5.04
C TRP A 83 -3.43 -4.11 -3.95
N PHE A 84 -2.94 -5.29 -4.30
CA PHE A 84 -2.31 -6.19 -3.33
C PHE A 84 -1.02 -5.60 -2.77
N GLU A 85 -0.23 -4.94 -3.61
CA GLU A 85 0.95 -4.19 -3.19
C GLU A 85 0.57 -3.07 -2.23
N TYR A 86 -0.45 -2.27 -2.59
CA TYR A 86 -0.98 -1.23 -1.72
C TYR A 86 -1.43 -1.76 -0.35
N GLN A 87 -2.14 -2.90 -0.29
CA GLN A 87 -2.55 -3.50 0.98
C GLN A 87 -1.33 -3.97 1.80
N THR A 88 -0.31 -4.49 1.14
CA THR A 88 0.93 -4.91 1.80
C THR A 88 1.63 -3.69 2.41
N LEU A 89 1.86 -2.64 1.63
CA LEU A 89 2.48 -1.38 2.08
C LEU A 89 1.67 -0.71 3.18
N LYS A 90 0.34 -0.68 3.07
CA LYS A 90 -0.56 -0.17 4.11
C LYS A 90 -0.35 -0.90 5.44
N ASN A 91 -0.22 -2.22 5.40
CA ASN A 91 0.07 -3.01 6.59
C ASN A 91 1.45 -2.70 7.18
N HIS A 92 2.47 -2.45 6.34
CA HIS A 92 3.79 -1.99 6.81
C HIS A 92 3.67 -0.65 7.56
N VAL A 93 3.05 0.37 6.95
CA VAL A 93 2.87 1.69 7.57
C VAL A 93 2.05 1.59 8.86
N HIS A 94 1.01 0.75 8.89
CA HIS A 94 0.22 0.53 10.10
C HIS A 94 1.04 -0.14 11.23
N ARG A 95 1.93 -1.08 10.89
CA ARG A 95 2.86 -1.66 11.88
C ARG A 95 3.84 -0.62 12.40
N TRP A 96 4.40 0.22 11.54
CA TRP A 96 5.29 1.31 11.96
C TRP A 96 4.58 2.26 12.91
N MET A 97 3.35 2.66 12.60
CA MET A 97 2.51 3.46 13.48
C MET A 97 2.36 2.82 14.87
N ASN A 98 2.12 1.52 14.95
CA ASN A 98 2.01 0.81 16.23
C ASN A 98 3.35 0.75 16.98
N ILE A 99 4.46 0.49 16.29
CA ILE A 99 5.81 0.48 16.87
C ILE A 99 6.15 1.87 17.42
N VAL A 100 5.98 2.91 16.61
CA VAL A 100 6.25 4.31 16.96
C VAL A 100 5.40 4.75 18.14
N ARG A 101 4.11 4.39 18.17
CA ARG A 101 3.23 4.64 19.33
C ARG A 101 3.66 3.90 20.59
N SER A 102 4.18 2.68 20.47
CA SER A 102 4.61 1.88 21.62
C SER A 102 5.83 2.46 22.35
N ILE A 103 6.65 3.26 21.65
CA ILE A 103 7.82 3.94 22.22
C ILE A 103 7.54 5.39 22.64
N GLY A 104 6.28 5.85 22.54
CA GLY A 104 5.86 7.20 22.89
C GLY A 104 5.90 8.24 21.75
N GLY A 105 6.06 7.82 20.49
CA GLY A 105 6.02 8.69 19.30
C GLY A 105 4.66 8.67 18.56
N PRO A 106 4.45 9.48 17.50
CA PRO A 106 5.46 10.04 16.60
C PRO A 106 6.08 11.36 17.07
N PHE A 107 7.36 11.57 16.78
CA PHE A 107 8.15 12.74 17.21
C PHE A 107 7.89 14.00 16.37
N ILE A 108 7.23 13.83 15.22
CA ILE A 108 6.80 14.89 14.30
C ILE A 108 5.32 14.62 14.00
N SER A 109 4.52 15.67 13.81
CA SER A 109 3.11 15.56 13.40
C SER A 109 2.90 16.27 12.07
N THR A 110 2.04 15.71 11.21
CA THR A 110 1.53 16.37 10.02
C THR A 110 0.01 16.46 10.08
N ASN A 111 -0.55 17.56 9.58
CA ASN A 111 -2.00 17.73 9.43
C ASN A 111 -2.52 17.12 8.13
N ASP A 112 -1.63 16.80 7.19
CA ASP A 112 -2.01 16.20 5.92
C ASP A 112 -1.87 14.66 6.00
N PRO A 113 -2.98 13.90 5.86
CA PRO A 113 -2.95 12.45 5.93
C PRO A 113 -2.08 11.82 4.84
N SER A 114 -1.92 12.49 3.69
CA SER A 114 -1.10 12.01 2.57
C SER A 114 0.38 11.90 2.94
N TYR A 115 0.86 12.77 3.83
CA TYR A 115 2.26 12.80 4.25
C TYR A 115 2.52 12.05 5.56
N GLN A 116 1.46 11.47 6.16
CA GLN A 116 1.58 10.81 7.45
C GLN A 116 2.47 9.56 7.40
N ALA A 117 2.53 8.89 6.24
CA ALA A 117 3.43 7.76 6.04
C ALA A 117 4.92 8.15 6.19
N TYR A 118 5.32 9.32 5.69
CA TYR A 118 6.69 9.84 5.82
C TYR A 118 7.07 10.16 7.26
N VAL A 119 6.12 10.62 8.07
CA VAL A 119 6.33 10.85 9.50
C VAL A 119 6.67 9.55 10.22
N TYR A 120 5.95 8.47 9.91
CA TYR A 120 6.26 7.16 10.48
C TYR A 120 7.57 6.58 9.94
N ALA A 121 7.90 6.84 8.67
CA ALA A 121 9.18 6.46 8.08
C ALA A 121 10.36 7.15 8.79
N ASP A 122 10.29 8.47 9.03
CA ASP A 122 11.30 9.21 9.78
C ASP A 122 11.48 8.65 11.20
N ALA A 123 10.37 8.40 11.90
CA ALA A 123 10.42 7.81 13.24
C ALA A 123 11.08 6.41 13.22
N MET A 124 10.74 5.56 12.26
CA MET A 124 11.37 4.25 12.10
C MET A 124 12.86 4.37 11.75
N GLN A 125 13.25 5.33 10.92
CA GLN A 125 14.65 5.59 10.58
C GLN A 125 15.46 6.02 11.82
N ARG A 126 14.89 6.87 12.67
CA ARG A 126 15.54 7.28 13.95
C ARG A 126 15.69 6.11 14.91
N ILE A 127 14.65 5.28 15.03
CA ILE A 127 14.70 4.05 15.83
C ILE A 127 15.83 3.16 15.29
N TYR A 128 15.89 2.94 13.98
CA TYR A 128 16.93 2.15 13.34
C TYR A 128 18.33 2.68 13.68
N TYR A 129 18.58 3.98 13.51
CA TYR A 129 19.88 4.59 13.84
C TYR A 129 20.21 4.55 15.34
N SER A 130 19.21 4.53 16.23
CA SER A 130 19.45 4.37 17.66
C SER A 130 19.98 2.97 18.03
N PHE A 131 19.67 1.95 17.22
CA PHE A 131 20.17 0.59 17.39
C PHE A 131 21.44 0.31 16.55
N PHE A 132 21.53 0.91 15.37
CA PHE A 132 22.62 0.73 14.41
C PHE A 132 23.20 2.10 14.00
N PRO A 133 24.04 2.72 14.84
CA PRO A 133 24.67 3.99 14.49
C PRO A 133 25.55 3.81 13.24
N LYS A 134 25.41 4.72 12.26
CA LYS A 134 26.39 4.85 11.19
C LYS A 134 27.68 5.41 11.81
N ASN A 135 28.74 4.61 11.83
CA ASN A 135 30.11 5.09 12.08
C ASN A 135 30.58 6.00 10.95
#